data_AF-A0A7Z1QZF3-F1
#
_entry.id   AF-A0A7Z1QZF3-F1
#
_cell.length_a   1.000
_cell.length_b   1.000
_cell.length_c   1.000
_cell.angle_alpha   90.00
_cell.angle_beta   90.00
_cell.angle_gamma   90.00
#
_symmetry.space_group_name_H-M   'P 1'
#
loop_
_entity.id
_entity.type
_entity.pdbx_description
1 polymer ?
#
loop_
_entity_poly.entity_id
_entity_poly.type
_entity_poly.pdbx_seq_one_letter_code
_entity_poly.pdbx_strand_id
1 'polypeptide(L)'
;MTRHAGHRFATALTLATVALLAAAPALALAPKEARDQLDLLVTIDPSLRVVEVNVDAAGFNGPLPAFQAMEDFRAENGSAWRFTVDLRRGVTSLLDGGAIPIIPGPANDLAWEDFAPGCSSYDCLPVATVEALARDFIAANSEALGLDPSSLVLDPDGSGP
;
A
#
# COMPACT_ATOMS: atom_id res chain seq x y z
N MET A 1 32.11 -50.89 14.83
CA MET A 1 32.37 -49.47 14.48
C MET A 1 31.87 -49.23 13.05
N THR A 2 30.71 -48.59 12.81
CA THR A 2 30.19 -48.31 11.44
C THR A 2 28.91 -47.42 11.41
N ARG A 3 28.85 -46.27 12.11
CA ARG A 3 27.67 -45.35 12.00
C ARG A 3 27.95 -43.86 11.72
N HIS A 4 29.15 -43.33 12.00
CA HIS A 4 29.41 -41.88 11.81
C HIS A 4 29.71 -41.42 10.38
N ALA A 5 30.01 -42.34 9.44
CA ALA A 5 30.31 -41.99 8.06
C ALA A 5 29.07 -41.52 7.28
N GLY A 6 27.96 -42.25 7.37
CA GLY A 6 26.74 -42.00 6.58
C GLY A 6 26.10 -40.64 6.85
N HIS A 7 26.02 -40.21 8.11
CA HIS A 7 25.46 -38.90 8.45
C HIS A 7 26.30 -37.75 7.89
N ARG A 8 27.65 -37.81 7.98
CA ARG A 8 28.52 -36.76 7.43
C ARG A 8 28.37 -36.61 5.91
N PHE A 9 28.24 -37.73 5.20
CA PHE A 9 27.98 -37.72 3.76
C PHE A 9 26.61 -37.13 3.42
N ALA A 10 25.57 -37.47 4.18
CA ALA A 10 24.23 -36.90 4.00
C ALA A 10 24.21 -35.38 4.25
N THR A 11 24.81 -34.89 5.35
CA THR A 11 24.83 -33.45 5.65
C THR A 11 25.58 -32.65 4.59
N ALA A 12 26.71 -33.17 4.09
CA ALA A 12 27.48 -32.54 3.02
C ALA A 12 26.68 -32.45 1.71
N LEU A 13 25.92 -33.49 1.36
CA LEU A 13 25.05 -33.49 0.18
C LEU A 13 23.93 -32.46 0.32
N THR A 14 23.22 -32.42 1.46
CA THR A 14 22.15 -31.44 1.69
C THR A 14 22.66 -30.00 1.63
N LEU A 15 23.83 -29.72 2.21
CA LEU A 15 24.47 -28.41 2.15
C LEU A 15 24.80 -27.99 0.70
N ALA A 16 25.31 -28.92 -0.11
CA ALA A 16 25.57 -28.65 -1.53
C ALA A 16 24.27 -28.36 -2.31
N THR A 17 23.20 -29.13 -2.08
CA THR A 17 21.90 -28.90 -2.75
C THR A 17 21.29 -27.54 -2.37
N VAL A 18 21.34 -27.15 -1.08
CA VAL A 18 20.87 -25.83 -0.62
C VAL A 18 21.71 -24.70 -1.22
N ALA A 19 23.03 -24.86 -1.32
CA ALA A 19 23.90 -23.87 -1.94
C ALA A 19 23.61 -23.67 -3.44
N LEU A 20 23.34 -24.75 -4.20
CA LEU A 20 22.94 -24.63 -5.61
C LEU A 20 21.56 -23.96 -5.77
N LEU A 21 20.58 -24.31 -4.93
CA LEU A 21 19.25 -23.70 -4.97
C LEU A 21 19.28 -22.20 -4.66
N ALA A 22 20.13 -21.76 -3.72
CA ALA A 22 20.32 -20.36 -3.37
C ALA A 22 21.01 -19.54 -4.48
N ALA A 23 21.79 -20.17 -5.37
CA ALA A 23 22.49 -19.49 -6.46
C ALA A 23 21.61 -19.23 -7.70
N ALA A 24 20.56 -20.02 -7.91
CA ALA A 24 19.65 -19.89 -9.06
C ALA A 24 19.01 -18.49 -9.25
N PRO A 25 18.43 -17.81 -8.23
CA PRO A 25 17.80 -16.50 -8.42
C PRO A 25 18.78 -15.39 -8.83
N ALA A 26 20.07 -15.51 -8.51
CA ALA A 26 21.09 -14.54 -8.92
C ALA A 26 21.29 -14.52 -10.46
N LEU A 27 20.97 -15.62 -11.16
CA LEU A 27 21.02 -15.71 -12.61
C LEU A 27 19.73 -15.22 -13.31
N ALA A 28 18.66 -14.99 -12.55
CA ALA A 28 17.41 -14.43 -13.08
C ALA A 28 17.45 -12.89 -13.22
N LEU A 29 18.30 -12.22 -12.43
CA LEU A 29 18.48 -10.76 -12.42
C LEU A 29 19.47 -10.29 -13.49
N ALA A 30 19.23 -10.69 -14.75
CA ALA A 30 19.98 -10.19 -15.89
C ALA A 30 19.53 -8.76 -16.26
N PRO A 31 20.45 -7.83 -16.60
CA PRO A 31 20.09 -6.59 -17.27
C PRO A 31 19.29 -6.86 -18.56
N LYS A 32 18.35 -5.98 -18.93
CA LYS A 32 17.62 -6.13 -20.20
C LYS A 32 18.54 -5.81 -21.38
N GLU A 33 19.06 -6.87 -22.00
CA GLU A 33 19.66 -6.82 -23.32
C GLU A 33 18.59 -6.65 -24.41
N ALA A 34 18.99 -6.10 -25.56
CA ALA A 34 18.14 -6.00 -26.74
C ALA A 34 18.05 -7.36 -27.43
N ARG A 35 16.85 -7.94 -27.47
CA ARG A 35 16.58 -9.29 -28.01
C ARG A 35 15.96 -9.28 -29.40
N ASP A 36 15.49 -8.11 -29.86
CA ASP A 36 14.88 -7.88 -31.16
C ASP A 36 15.18 -6.46 -31.66
N GLN A 37 14.95 -6.17 -32.95
CA GLN A 37 15.10 -4.84 -33.52
C GLN A 37 14.16 -3.81 -32.86
N LEU A 38 13.00 -4.21 -32.35
CA LEU A 38 12.11 -3.30 -31.61
C LEU A 38 12.72 -2.84 -30.28
N ASP A 39 13.55 -3.64 -29.60
CA ASP A 39 14.26 -3.21 -28.39
C ASP A 39 15.26 -2.07 -28.67
N LEU A 40 15.77 -1.96 -29.90
CA LEU A 40 16.67 -0.87 -30.32
C LEU A 40 15.94 0.46 -30.55
N LEU A 41 14.59 0.45 -30.56
CA LEU A 41 13.75 1.65 -30.70
C LEU A 41 13.24 2.17 -29.35
N VAL A 42 13.43 1.42 -28.25
CA VAL A 42 12.97 1.79 -26.91
C VAL A 42 14.05 2.59 -26.18
N THR A 43 14.14 3.89 -26.50
CA THR A 43 15.00 4.83 -25.76
C THR A 43 14.41 5.13 -24.39
N ILE A 44 15.04 4.64 -23.32
CA ILE A 44 14.77 5.11 -21.96
C ILE A 44 15.64 6.35 -21.72
N ASP A 45 15.03 7.53 -21.59
CA ASP A 45 15.69 8.76 -21.15
C ASP A 45 15.54 8.89 -19.61
N PRO A 46 16.62 8.77 -18.82
CA PRO A 46 16.56 8.93 -17.37
C PRO A 46 16.21 10.36 -16.91
N SER A 47 16.41 11.38 -17.76
CA SER A 47 16.06 12.77 -17.43
C SER A 47 14.56 13.04 -17.49
N LEU A 48 13.80 12.20 -18.21
CA LEU A 48 12.33 12.21 -18.20
C LEU A 48 11.72 11.47 -17.00
N ARG A 49 12.53 10.89 -16.11
CA ARG A 49 12.05 10.30 -14.85
C ARG A 49 11.62 11.41 -13.90
N VAL A 50 10.32 11.68 -13.84
CA VAL A 50 9.72 12.47 -12.77
C VAL A 50 9.94 11.75 -11.45
N VAL A 51 10.76 12.32 -10.57
CA VAL A 51 10.94 11.85 -9.20
C VAL A 51 9.94 12.61 -8.32
N GLU A 52 9.07 11.89 -7.62
CA GLU A 52 8.21 12.50 -6.61
C GLU A 52 9.03 12.96 -5.41
N VAL A 53 8.73 14.15 -4.89
CA VAL A 53 9.39 14.70 -3.70
C VAL A 53 8.40 14.65 -2.55
N ASN A 54 8.29 13.46 -1.96
CA ASN A 54 7.37 13.14 -0.88
C ASN A 54 7.97 13.53 0.48
N VAL A 55 7.20 14.24 1.32
CA VAL A 55 7.59 14.64 2.69
C VAL A 55 6.49 14.31 3.71
N ASP A 56 6.88 14.02 4.96
CA ASP A 56 5.94 13.96 6.09
C ASP A 56 5.49 15.38 6.46
N ALA A 57 4.18 15.62 6.44
CA ALA A 57 3.58 16.93 6.69
C ALA A 57 3.95 17.48 8.08
N ALA A 58 4.05 16.62 9.11
CA ALA A 58 4.36 17.04 10.48
C ALA A 58 5.86 17.37 10.67
N GLY A 59 6.72 16.94 9.75
CA GLY A 59 8.17 17.21 9.78
C GLY A 59 8.65 18.32 8.84
N PHE A 60 7.77 18.87 8.00
CA PHE A 60 8.15 19.80 6.93
C PHE A 60 7.96 21.27 7.34
N ASN A 61 9.04 22.05 7.27
CA ASN A 61 9.07 23.45 7.72
C ASN A 61 8.68 24.47 6.61
N GLY A 62 8.21 24.00 5.45
CA GLY A 62 7.73 24.84 4.35
C GLY A 62 6.20 24.90 4.29
N PRO A 63 5.63 25.77 3.44
CA PRO A 63 4.18 25.83 3.26
C PRO A 63 3.65 24.55 2.60
N LEU A 64 2.56 24.01 3.13
CA LEU A 64 1.79 22.90 2.54
C LEU A 64 0.34 23.35 2.33
N PRO A 65 -0.28 23.05 1.17
CA PRO A 65 -1.73 23.15 1.02
C PRO A 65 -2.45 22.25 2.05
N ALA A 66 -3.67 22.62 2.43
CA ALA A 66 -4.53 21.85 3.34
C ALA A 66 -3.92 21.49 4.72
N PHE A 67 -2.80 22.10 5.12
CA PHE A 67 -2.11 21.75 6.37
C PHE A 67 -3.02 21.80 7.60
N GLN A 68 -3.87 22.83 7.71
CA GLN A 68 -4.82 22.95 8.82
C GLN A 68 -5.83 21.79 8.81
N ALA A 69 -6.41 21.45 7.67
CA ALA A 69 -7.31 20.30 7.54
C ALA A 69 -6.60 18.97 7.90
N MET A 70 -5.30 18.84 7.62
CA MET A 70 -4.50 17.68 8.06
C MET A 70 -4.28 17.66 9.58
N GLU A 71 -4.14 18.81 10.25
CA GLU A 71 -4.09 18.91 11.72
C GLU A 71 -5.47 18.58 12.34
N ASP A 72 -6.54 19.15 11.79
CA ASP A 72 -7.91 18.94 12.24
C ASP A 72 -8.31 17.46 12.10
N PHE A 73 -7.97 16.82 10.98
CA PHE A 73 -8.12 15.37 10.78
C PHE A 73 -7.44 14.55 11.88
N ARG A 74 -6.25 14.97 12.35
CA ARG A 74 -5.49 14.31 13.43
C ARG A 74 -6.02 14.62 14.83
N ALA A 75 -6.73 15.72 15.01
CA ALA A 75 -7.48 16.01 16.22
C ALA A 75 -8.75 15.13 16.34
N GLU A 76 -9.43 14.87 15.22
CA GLU A 76 -10.65 14.05 15.18
C GLU A 76 -10.37 12.53 15.14
N ASN A 77 -9.50 12.09 14.21
CA ASN A 77 -9.25 10.67 13.94
C ASN A 77 -8.02 10.11 14.69
N GLY A 78 -7.32 10.95 15.46
CA GLY A 78 -6.20 10.58 16.33
C GLY A 78 -4.80 10.92 15.79
N SER A 79 -3.87 11.22 16.69
CA SER A 79 -2.52 11.69 16.39
C SER A 79 -1.55 10.63 15.83
N ALA A 80 -2.01 9.39 15.65
CA ALA A 80 -1.23 8.33 15.01
C ALA A 80 -1.22 8.45 13.47
N TRP A 81 -2.21 9.11 12.88
CA TRP A 81 -2.27 9.37 11.45
C TRP A 81 -1.13 10.26 10.96
N ARG A 82 -0.57 9.94 9.80
CA ARG A 82 0.54 10.66 9.17
C ARG A 82 0.25 10.89 7.69
N PHE A 83 0.37 12.15 7.29
CA PHE A 83 0.20 12.59 5.91
C PHE A 83 1.57 12.71 5.23
N THR A 84 1.74 12.00 4.12
CA THR A 84 2.86 12.22 3.19
C THR A 84 2.35 13.04 2.01
N VAL A 85 3.06 14.10 1.62
CA VAL A 85 2.65 15.05 0.59
C VAL A 85 3.67 15.10 -0.55
N ASP A 86 3.24 14.98 -1.81
CA ASP A 86 4.08 15.22 -2.99
C ASP A 86 4.23 16.74 -3.19
N LEU A 87 5.38 17.31 -2.84
CA LEU A 87 5.65 18.75 -2.92
C LEU A 87 5.48 19.34 -4.33
N ARG A 88 5.53 18.52 -5.38
CA ARG A 88 5.32 18.96 -6.77
C ARG A 88 3.84 19.20 -7.09
N ARG A 89 2.93 18.49 -6.43
CA ARG A 89 1.47 18.62 -6.60
C ARG A 89 0.81 19.39 -5.46
N GLY A 90 1.38 19.36 -4.25
CA GLY A 90 0.74 19.88 -3.04
C GLY A 90 -0.45 19.05 -2.56
N VAL A 91 -0.46 17.74 -2.87
CA VAL A 91 -1.52 16.79 -2.48
C VAL A 91 -0.94 15.62 -1.69
N THR A 92 -1.78 15.03 -0.83
CA THR A 92 -1.45 13.81 -0.07
C THR A 92 -1.18 12.65 -1.04
N SER A 93 -0.01 12.03 -0.91
CA SER A 93 0.43 10.87 -1.70
C SER A 93 0.34 9.56 -0.90
N LEU A 94 0.34 9.63 0.43
CA LEU A 94 0.06 8.52 1.34
C LEU A 94 -0.54 9.05 2.64
N LEU A 95 -1.59 8.39 3.13
CA LEU A 95 -2.12 8.53 4.49
C LEU A 95 -2.00 7.17 5.18
N ASP A 96 -1.37 7.14 6.35
CA ASP A 96 -1.02 5.91 7.10
C ASP A 96 -1.08 6.16 8.62
N GLY A 97 -1.03 5.11 9.43
CA GLY A 97 -0.85 5.17 10.89
C GLY A 97 -2.12 5.02 11.74
N GLY A 98 -3.30 5.01 11.12
CA GLY A 98 -4.58 4.68 11.79
C GLY A 98 -5.41 3.69 10.98
N ALA A 99 -6.64 3.43 11.44
CA ALA A 99 -7.61 2.57 10.75
C ALA A 99 -8.85 3.39 10.37
N ILE A 100 -9.28 3.27 9.10
CA ILE A 100 -10.40 4.07 8.56
C ILE A 100 -11.72 3.55 9.15
N PRO A 101 -12.57 4.39 9.78
CA PRO A 101 -13.75 3.95 10.53
C PRO A 101 -14.98 3.68 9.63
N ILE A 102 -14.80 2.88 8.57
CA ILE A 102 -15.83 2.60 7.54
C ILE A 102 -16.38 1.15 7.55
N ILE A 103 -15.78 0.27 8.36
CA ILE A 103 -16.21 -1.13 8.56
C ILE A 103 -16.08 -1.51 10.04
N PRO A 104 -16.94 -2.40 10.59
CA PRO A 104 -16.89 -2.79 11.99
C PRO A 104 -15.53 -3.36 12.41
N GLY A 105 -14.97 -2.85 13.51
CA GLY A 105 -13.69 -3.34 14.02
C GLY A 105 -13.13 -2.51 15.17
N PRO A 106 -11.93 -2.82 15.70
CA PRO A 106 -11.36 -2.21 16.91
C PRO A 106 -11.04 -0.71 16.87
N ALA A 107 -11.46 -0.01 15.82
CA ALA A 107 -11.19 1.41 15.56
C ALA A 107 -12.48 2.27 15.50
N ASN A 108 -13.65 1.68 15.74
CA ASN A 108 -14.95 2.35 15.73
C ASN A 108 -15.98 1.55 16.54
N ASP A 109 -17.14 2.15 16.78
CA ASP A 109 -18.28 1.53 17.48
C ASP A 109 -19.39 1.04 16.51
N LEU A 110 -19.06 0.76 15.23
CA LEU A 110 -20.05 0.29 14.25
C LEU A 110 -20.49 -1.15 14.55
N ALA A 111 -21.79 -1.43 14.53
CA ALA A 111 -22.30 -2.80 14.66
C ALA A 111 -22.31 -3.51 13.29
N TRP A 112 -22.22 -4.85 13.30
CA TRP A 112 -22.34 -5.63 12.05
C TRP A 112 -23.78 -5.65 11.53
N GLU A 113 -24.72 -5.59 12.45
CA GLU A 113 -26.16 -5.59 12.21
C GLU A 113 -26.65 -4.32 11.48
N ASP A 114 -25.90 -3.22 11.58
CA ASP A 114 -26.19 -1.97 10.85
C ASP A 114 -25.97 -2.13 9.33
N PHE A 115 -25.10 -3.05 8.91
CA PHE A 115 -24.79 -3.31 7.51
C PHE A 115 -25.77 -4.30 6.88
N ALA A 116 -26.11 -5.39 7.58
CA ALA A 116 -27.15 -6.33 7.18
C ALA A 116 -27.67 -7.17 8.37
N PRO A 117 -28.98 -7.50 8.43
CA PRO A 117 -29.54 -8.32 9.50
C PRO A 117 -28.86 -9.69 9.63
N GLY A 118 -28.22 -9.94 10.78
CA GLY A 118 -27.52 -11.18 11.06
C GLY A 118 -26.11 -11.28 10.45
N CYS A 119 -25.56 -10.19 9.90
CA CYS A 119 -24.16 -10.15 9.51
C CYS A 119 -23.23 -10.18 10.73
N SER A 120 -22.05 -10.78 10.59
CA SER A 120 -21.03 -10.91 11.65
C SER A 120 -19.60 -11.17 11.11
N SER A 121 -19.38 -10.97 9.81
CA SER A 121 -18.11 -11.18 9.11
C SER A 121 -18.01 -10.28 7.88
N TYR A 122 -16.81 -10.09 7.34
CA TYR A 122 -16.60 -9.26 6.14
C TYR A 122 -17.39 -9.79 4.92
N ASP A 123 -17.51 -11.12 4.80
CA ASP A 123 -18.23 -11.84 3.73
C ASP A 123 -19.71 -11.42 3.53
N CYS A 124 -20.33 -10.75 4.51
CA CYS A 124 -21.72 -10.29 4.45
C CYS A 124 -21.89 -8.77 4.43
N LEU A 125 -20.80 -7.99 4.38
CA LEU A 125 -20.88 -6.53 4.22
C LEU A 125 -21.35 -6.18 2.80
N PRO A 126 -22.47 -5.43 2.62
CA PRO A 126 -22.89 -5.02 1.30
C PRO A 126 -21.90 -3.98 0.73
N VAL A 127 -21.29 -4.29 -0.41
CA VAL A 127 -20.29 -3.42 -1.07
C VAL A 127 -20.80 -1.98 -1.24
N ALA A 128 -22.08 -1.80 -1.61
CA ALA A 128 -22.70 -0.48 -1.75
C ALA A 128 -22.79 0.31 -0.43
N THR A 129 -22.91 -0.35 0.73
CA THR A 129 -22.92 0.31 2.04
C THR A 129 -21.51 0.76 2.42
N VAL A 130 -20.50 -0.11 2.21
CA VAL A 130 -19.10 0.22 2.48
C VAL A 130 -18.58 1.31 1.54
N GLU A 131 -18.97 1.26 0.26
CA GLU A 131 -18.63 2.26 -0.75
C GLU A 131 -19.24 3.64 -0.42
N ALA A 132 -20.50 3.70 0.01
CA ALA A 132 -21.12 4.93 0.48
C ALA A 132 -20.38 5.51 1.69
N LEU A 133 -20.09 4.70 2.72
CA LEU A 133 -19.34 5.15 3.90
C LEU A 133 -17.93 5.63 3.56
N ALA A 134 -17.23 4.95 2.64
CA ALA A 134 -15.93 5.38 2.15
C ALA A 134 -16.01 6.71 1.37
N ARG A 135 -17.05 6.90 0.55
CA ARG A 135 -17.27 8.13 -0.21
C ARG A 135 -17.62 9.31 0.70
N ASP A 136 -18.46 9.10 1.70
CA ASP A 136 -18.80 10.11 2.72
C ASP A 136 -17.59 10.48 3.58
N PHE A 137 -16.77 9.49 4.00
CA PHE A 137 -15.51 9.74 4.71
C PHE A 137 -14.54 10.58 3.87
N ILE A 138 -14.39 10.27 2.58
CA ILE A 138 -13.50 11.05 1.69
C ILE A 138 -14.10 12.42 1.39
N ALA A 139 -15.43 12.57 1.34
CA ALA A 139 -16.07 13.88 1.18
C ALA A 139 -15.85 14.80 2.38
N ALA A 140 -16.05 14.29 3.60
CA ALA A 140 -15.82 15.03 4.84
C ALA A 140 -14.35 15.49 4.97
N ASN A 141 -13.40 14.66 4.52
CA ASN A 141 -11.96 14.90 4.66
C ASN A 141 -11.27 15.35 3.36
N SER A 142 -12.04 15.78 2.36
CA SER A 142 -11.57 16.01 0.98
C SER A 142 -10.44 17.04 0.86
N GLU A 143 -10.44 18.08 1.70
CA GLU A 143 -9.34 19.07 1.76
C GLU A 143 -8.03 18.43 2.23
N ALA A 144 -8.03 17.71 3.36
CA ALA A 144 -6.84 17.06 3.92
C ALA A 144 -6.31 15.93 3.01
N LEU A 145 -7.20 15.24 2.31
CA LEU A 145 -6.85 14.18 1.36
C LEU A 145 -6.39 14.73 0.00
N GLY A 146 -6.82 15.93 -0.40
CA GLY A 146 -6.56 16.48 -1.73
C GLY A 146 -7.28 15.72 -2.85
N LEU A 147 -8.43 15.10 -2.54
CA LEU A 147 -9.19 14.23 -3.44
C LEU A 147 -10.63 14.76 -3.65
N ASP A 148 -11.08 14.76 -4.90
CA ASP A 148 -12.49 14.98 -5.26
C ASP A 148 -13.26 13.65 -5.15
N PRO A 149 -14.25 13.51 -4.25
CA PRO A 149 -15.04 12.29 -4.11
C PRO A 149 -15.78 11.89 -5.39
N SER A 150 -16.11 12.83 -6.28
CA SER A 150 -16.79 12.56 -7.55
C SER A 150 -15.87 11.94 -8.61
N SER A 151 -14.54 12.04 -8.42
CA SER A 151 -13.54 11.39 -9.27
C SER A 151 -13.36 9.90 -8.99
N LEU A 152 -13.90 9.40 -7.86
CA LEU A 152 -13.72 8.02 -7.40
C LEU A 152 -14.69 7.06 -8.10
N VAL A 153 -14.11 6.11 -8.83
CA VAL A 153 -14.81 4.96 -9.43
C VAL A 153 -14.55 3.72 -8.59
N LEU A 154 -15.59 2.96 -8.26
CA LEU A 154 -15.45 1.65 -7.61
C LEU A 154 -14.85 0.64 -8.60
N ASP A 155 -13.79 -0.04 -8.19
CA ASP A 155 -13.24 -1.21 -8.88
C ASP A 155 -13.87 -2.49 -8.29
N PRO A 156 -14.77 -3.19 -9.00
CA PRO A 156 -15.45 -4.38 -8.49
C PRO A 156 -14.57 -5.63 -8.52
N ASP A 157 -13.47 -5.62 -9.29
CA ASP A 157 -12.47 -6.70 -9.37
C ASP A 157 -11.21 -6.37 -8.52
N GLY A 158 -11.24 -5.24 -7.80
CA GLY A 158 -10.14 -4.76 -6.97
C GLY A 158 -9.87 -5.63 -5.74
N SER A 159 -8.62 -5.66 -5.28
CA SER A 159 -8.17 -6.50 -4.17
C SER A 159 -8.55 -5.94 -2.78
N GLY A 160 -9.85 -5.90 -2.50
CA GLY A 160 -10.39 -5.80 -1.14
C GLY A 160 -10.40 -7.16 -0.41
N PRO A 161 -10.90 -7.20 0.84
CA PRO A 161 -11.37 -8.43 1.48
C PRO A 161 -12.65 -8.96 0.81
#